data_AF-A0A3C0AR38-F1
#
_entry.id   AF-A0A3C0AR38-F1
#
_cell.length_a   1.000
_cell.length_b   1.000
_cell.length_c   1.000
_cell.angle_alpha   90.00
_cell.angle_beta   90.00
_cell.angle_gamma   90.00
#
_symmetry.space_group_name_H-M   'P 1'
#
loop_
_entity.id
_entity.type
_entity.pdbx_description
1 polymer ?
#
loop_
_entity_poly.entity_id
_entity_poly.type
_entity_poly.pdbx_seq_one_letter_code
_entity_poly.pdbx_strand_id
1 'polypeptide(L)' 'MKQLISLALLICILTGSLTAAEKKNVPEKKSQSRPATEPGKHPNIVIFLADDQGWGDLSHNGNTNLHTPNVDSLAT' A
#
# COMPACT_ATOMS: atom_id res chain seq x y z
N MET A 1 -34.12 47.74 28.31
CA MET A 1 -33.65 47.35 26.96
C MET A 1 -32.26 46.70 26.96
N LYS A 2 -31.27 47.21 27.71
CA LYS A 2 -29.92 46.61 27.83
C LYS A 2 -29.92 45.20 28.48
N GLN A 3 -30.82 44.95 29.43
CA GLN A 3 -30.91 43.65 30.12
C GLN A 3 -31.46 42.50 29.25
N LEU A 4 -32.30 42.80 28.25
CA LEU A 4 -32.80 41.78 27.31
C LEU A 4 -31.71 41.34 26.33
N ILE A 5 -30.87 42.27 25.87
CA ILE A 5 -29.75 41.98 24.97
C ILE A 5 -28.66 41.19 25.70
N SER A 6 -28.39 41.53 26.96
CA SER A 6 -27.45 40.79 27.80
C SER A 6 -27.92 39.37 28.12
N LEU A 7 -29.23 39.16 28.33
CA LEU A 7 -29.78 37.83 28.59
C LEU A 7 -29.79 36.94 27.34
N ALA A 8 -30.07 37.51 26.15
CA ALA A 8 -30.00 36.79 24.88
C ALA A 8 -28.55 36.36 24.54
N LEU A 9 -27.57 37.23 24.79
CA LEU A 9 -26.15 36.88 24.64
C LEU A 9 -25.71 35.80 25.63
N LEU A 10 -26.19 35.86 26.87
CA LEU A 10 -25.90 34.86 27.90
C LEU A 10 -26.49 33.49 27.55
N ILE A 11 -27.70 33.44 26.98
CA ILE A 11 -28.36 32.20 26.53
C ILE A 11 -27.61 31.56 25.34
N CYS A 12 -27.10 32.35 24.39
CA CYS A 12 -26.30 31.84 23.28
C CYS A 12 -24.95 31.26 23.74
N ILE A 13 -24.31 31.87 24.74
CA ILE A 13 -23.05 31.37 25.31
C ILE A 13 -23.29 30.09 26.13
N LEU A 14 -24.42 30.01 26.85
CA LEU A 14 -24.77 28.83 27.67
C LEU A 14 -25.28 27.64 26.85
N THR A 15 -25.96 27.86 25.71
CA THR A 15 -26.51 26.77 24.88
C THR A 15 -25.58 26.35 23.72
N GLY A 16 -24.64 27.21 23.30
CA GLY A 16 -23.73 26.93 22.19
C GLY A 16 -22.62 25.91 22.47
N SER A 17 -22.43 25.47 23.72
CA SER A 17 -21.33 24.55 24.09
C SER A 17 -21.73 23.07 24.20
N LEU A 18 -22.96 22.68 23.86
CA LEU A 18 -23.42 21.28 24.01
C LEU A 18 -23.77 20.52 22.72
N THR A 19 -23.53 21.11 21.54
CA THR A 19 -23.51 20.37 20.26
C THR A 19 -22.17 20.52 19.57
N ALA A 20 -21.08 20.33 20.32
CA ALA A 20 -19.88 19.78 19.72
C ALA A 20 -20.20 18.31 19.40
N ALA A 21 -20.60 18.05 18.14
CA ALA A 21 -20.64 16.70 17.60
C ALA A 21 -19.29 16.07 17.89
N GLU A 22 -19.28 15.07 18.77
CA GLU A 22 -18.12 14.28 19.11
C GLU A 22 -17.63 13.65 17.80
N LYS A 23 -16.63 14.29 17.17
CA LYS A 23 -15.80 13.59 16.20
C LYS A 23 -15.18 12.46 17.01
N LYS A 24 -15.73 11.25 16.84
CA LYS A 24 -15.09 10.03 17.30
C LYS A 24 -13.63 10.15 16.89
N ASN A 25 -12.77 10.26 17.89
CA ASN A 25 -11.35 10.22 17.72
C ASN A 25 -11.04 8.76 17.40
N VAL A 26 -11.35 8.37 16.15
CA VAL A 26 -10.89 7.12 15.59
C VAL A 26 -9.39 7.30 15.60
N PRO A 27 -8.63 6.50 16.39
CA PRO A 27 -7.19 6.58 16.31
C PRO A 27 -6.86 6.42 14.84
N GLU A 28 -6.17 7.40 14.27
CA GLU A 28 -5.57 7.25 12.96
C GLU A 28 -4.70 6.00 13.11
N LYS A 29 -5.23 4.89 12.61
CA LYS A 29 -4.54 3.62 12.53
C LYS A 29 -3.39 3.95 11.62
N LYS A 30 -2.27 4.38 12.20
CA LYS A 30 -0.98 4.44 11.53
C LYS A 30 -0.89 3.06 10.94
N SER A 31 -1.10 2.98 9.63
CA SER A 31 -1.06 1.74 8.87
C SER A 31 0.38 1.33 8.89
N GLN A 32 0.80 0.80 10.03
CA GLN A 32 1.84 -0.18 10.11
C GLN A 32 1.26 -1.37 9.36
N SER A 33 1.34 -1.31 8.04
CA SER A 33 1.33 -2.48 7.19
C SER A 33 2.59 -3.27 7.53
N ARG A 34 2.59 -3.92 8.70
CA ARG A 34 3.18 -5.25 8.76
C ARG A 34 2.36 -6.02 7.73
N PRO A 35 2.94 -6.49 6.62
CA PRO A 35 2.17 -7.31 5.72
C PRO A 35 1.65 -8.44 6.61
N ALA A 36 0.33 -8.56 6.67
CA ALA A 36 -0.29 -9.73 7.21
C ALA A 36 0.42 -10.92 6.55
N THR A 37 0.61 -12.00 7.30
CA THR A 37 0.88 -13.27 6.63
C THR A 37 -0.37 -13.57 5.80
N GLU A 38 -0.38 -13.07 4.56
CA GLU A 38 -1.50 -13.11 3.62
C GLU A 38 -1.80 -14.59 3.35
N PRO A 39 -3.02 -15.07 3.68
CA PRO A 39 -3.46 -16.39 3.29
C PRO A 39 -3.44 -16.47 1.75
N GLY A 40 -2.50 -17.24 1.21
CA GLY A 40 -2.32 -17.42 -0.23
C GLY A 40 -1.60 -16.28 -0.93
N LYS A 41 -0.37 -15.94 -0.53
CA LYS A 41 0.52 -15.07 -1.33
C LYS A 41 0.58 -15.59 -2.77
N HIS A 42 0.02 -14.83 -3.70
CA HIS A 42 0.19 -15.09 -5.12
C HIS A 42 1.68 -14.97 -5.48
N PRO A 43 2.22 -15.89 -6.31
CA PRO A 43 3.58 -15.74 -6.79
C PRO A 43 3.70 -14.50 -7.67
N ASN A 44 4.83 -13.81 -7.57
CA ASN A 44 5.19 -12.81 -8.58
C ASN A 44 5.66 -13.55 -9.83
N ILE A 45 5.11 -13.20 -10.99
CA ILE A 45 5.50 -13.77 -12.28
C ILE A 45 6.39 -12.76 -12.99
N VAL A 46 7.60 -13.16 -13.35
CA VAL A 46 8.54 -12.37 -14.15
C VAL A 46 8.76 -13.11 -15.46
N ILE A 47 8.49 -12.45 -16.59
CA ILE A 47 8.69 -13.00 -17.93
C ILE A 47 9.87 -12.28 -18.57
N PHE A 48 10.89 -13.04 -18.94
CA PHE A 48 11.98 -12.56 -19.78
C PHE A 48 11.69 -12.97 -21.22
N LEU A 49 11.77 -12.02 -22.15
CA LEU A 49 11.61 -12.28 -23.58
C LEU A 49 12.88 -11.80 -24.29
N ALA A 50 13.52 -12.72 -24.99
CA ALA A 50 14.61 -12.41 -25.90
C ALA A 50 14.08 -12.53 -27.33
N ASP A 51 14.40 -11.53 -28.15
CA ASP A 51 14.07 -11.55 -29.58
C ASP A 51 15.03 -12.50 -30.32
N ASP A 52 14.49 -13.27 -31.26
CA ASP A 52 15.24 -14.22 -32.12
C ASP A 52 16.17 -15.25 -31.43
N GLN A 53 16.08 -15.45 -30.11
CA GLN A 53 16.96 -16.39 -29.43
C GLN A 53 16.66 -17.84 -29.86
N GLY A 54 17.66 -18.49 -30.44
CA GLY A 54 17.60 -19.87 -30.88
C GLY A 54 17.82 -20.87 -29.73
N TRP A 55 17.37 -22.11 -29.93
CA TRP A 55 17.60 -23.20 -28.97
C TRP A 55 19.09 -23.42 -28.68
N GLY A 56 19.93 -23.34 -29.73
CA GLY A 56 21.37 -23.56 -29.64
C GLY A 56 22.15 -22.42 -28.99
N ASP A 57 21.52 -21.31 -28.58
CA ASP A 57 22.26 -20.13 -28.07
C ASP A 57 22.60 -20.24 -26.58
N LEU A 58 21.98 -21.17 -25.84
CA LEU A 58 22.17 -21.33 -24.39
C LEU A 58 23.16 -22.45 -24.05
N SER A 59 24.04 -22.23 -23.07
CA SER A 59 24.99 -23.27 -22.63
C SER A 59 24.29 -24.47 -22.02
N HIS A 60 23.17 -24.29 -21.33
CA HIS A 60 22.32 -25.39 -20.84
C HIS A 60 21.87 -26.35 -21.97
N ASN A 61 21.72 -25.85 -23.20
CA ASN A 61 21.34 -26.65 -24.37
C ASN A 61 22.54 -27.28 -25.09
N GLY A 62 23.75 -27.21 -24.50
CA GLY A 62 24.97 -27.83 -25.03
C GLY A 62 25.84 -26.90 -25.88
N ASN A 63 25.57 -25.59 -25.92
CA ASN A 63 26.45 -24.65 -26.59
C ASN A 63 27.77 -24.48 -25.80
N THR A 64 28.89 -24.89 -26.39
CA THR A 64 30.22 -24.81 -25.75
C THR A 64 30.97 -23.50 -26.05
N ASN A 65 30.44 -22.68 -26.95
CA ASN A 65 31.08 -21.42 -27.37
C ASN A 65 30.60 -20.23 -26.52
N LEU A 66 29.38 -20.31 -25.99
CA LEU A 66 28.77 -19.26 -25.18
C LEU A 66 28.67 -19.70 -23.72
N HIS A 67 28.92 -18.77 -22.81
CA HIS A 67 28.79 -19.00 -21.37
C HIS A 67 27.63 -18.17 -20.83
N THR A 68 26.50 -18.80 -20.47
CA THR A 68 25.28 -18.13 -20.00
C THR A 68 24.94 -18.45 -18.54
N PRO A 69 25.83 -18.16 -17.57
CA PRO A 69 25.72 -18.65 -16.18
C PRO A 69 24.46 -18.16 -15.45
N ASN A 70 23.99 -16.95 -15.75
CA ASN A 70 22.77 -16.41 -15.14
C ASN A 70 21.52 -17.16 -15.63
N VAL A 71 21.47 -17.55 -16.91
CA VAL A 71 20.35 -18.33 -17.46
C VAL A 71 20.43 -19.78 -16.98
N ASP A 72 21.64 -20.34 -16.97
CA ASP A 72 21.88 -21.71 -16.49
C ASP A 72 21.45 -21.88 -15.03
N SER A 73 21.64 -20.84 -14.19
CA SER A 73 21.20 -20.85 -12.79
C SER A 73 19.67 -20.97 -12.61
N LEU A 74 18.89 -20.66 -13.63
CA LEU A 74 17.42 -20.75 -13.61
C LEU A 74 16.90 -22.11 -14.11
N ALA A 75 17.73 -22.91 -14.79
CA ALA A 75 17.33 -24.18 -15.42
C ALA A 75 17.41 -25.39 -14.47
N THR A 76 17.78 -25.18 -13.21
CA THR A 76 18.04 -26.23 -12.21
C THR A 76 16.95 -26.28 -11.14
#